data_AF-A0A833S2L3-F1
#
_entry.id   AF-A0A833S2L3-F1
#
_cell.length_a   1.000
_cell.length_b   1.000
_cell.length_c   1.000
_cell.angle_alpha   90.00
_cell.angle_beta   90.00
_cell.angle_gamma   90.00
#
_symmetry.space_group_name_H-M   'P 1'
#
loop_
_entity.id
_entity.type
_entity.pdbx_description
1 polymer ?
#
loop_
_entity_poly.entity_id
_entity_poly.type
_entity_poly.pdbx_seq_one_letter_code
_entity_poly.pdbx_strand_id
1 'polypeptide(L)'
;MSVQKRKKNYFHNNSYNQKKRKQFSLEAGMKGFLCTCNFSEKECVRDAYKLLNEFADEIYGPDTTKDNGEDKEESEKNDSVNKSKDSDNEGDISDSLNKEINKLKAEYSKPINARRFQVVDTGVKNVIFIRSTLTNPLELVTKIITELNNTKQQRTRFLLRLLPIEIICKANMNDIKSKADAMLEKYFAQEPKTFSIIFNRHSNNNIHRNEVIEDLAEIINKKNPGNKADLKNPELAVIVELIRGFCFMSVAPNYYKFKKYNLLEICNTKESTNDISQKKGDACFEGKKETDSDKTNIDEHSTIEIVHNDKE
;
A
#
# COMPACT_ATOMS: atom_id res chain seq x y z
N MET A 1 -67.19 0.97 -20.51
CA MET A 1 -65.96 1.48 -19.87
C MET A 1 -64.94 0.34 -19.83
N SER A 2 -63.94 0.38 -20.72
CA SER A 2 -62.90 -0.64 -20.84
C SER A 2 -61.75 -0.35 -19.88
N VAL A 3 -61.60 -1.16 -18.83
CA VAL A 3 -60.54 -1.03 -17.83
C VAL A 3 -59.21 -1.49 -18.43
N GLN A 4 -58.33 -0.55 -18.78
CA GLN A 4 -56.97 -0.85 -19.22
C GLN A 4 -56.15 -1.44 -18.06
N LYS A 5 -55.84 -2.74 -18.14
CA LYS A 5 -54.88 -3.41 -17.25
C LYS A 5 -53.47 -2.86 -17.50
N ARG A 6 -52.88 -2.21 -16.49
CA ARG A 6 -51.46 -1.80 -16.49
C ARG A 6 -50.56 -3.02 -16.74
N LYS A 7 -49.66 -2.93 -17.73
CA LYS A 7 -48.60 -3.92 -17.95
C LYS A 7 -47.65 -3.89 -16.75
N LYS A 8 -47.51 -5.03 -16.06
CA LYS A 8 -46.47 -5.23 -15.05
C LYS A 8 -45.11 -5.25 -15.74
N ASN A 9 -44.28 -4.23 -15.48
CA ASN A 9 -42.88 -4.27 -15.85
C ASN A 9 -42.19 -5.35 -15.03
N TYR A 10 -41.92 -6.50 -15.66
CA TYR A 10 -41.01 -7.50 -15.13
C TYR A 10 -39.61 -6.89 -15.13
N PHE A 11 -39.11 -6.49 -13.96
CA PHE A 11 -37.68 -6.29 -13.78
C PHE A 11 -37.01 -7.66 -14.01
N HIS A 12 -36.39 -7.85 -15.16
CA HIS A 12 -35.48 -8.95 -15.38
C HIS A 12 -34.31 -8.75 -14.42
N ASN A 13 -34.29 -9.51 -13.32
CA ASN A 13 -33.18 -9.58 -12.40
C ASN A 13 -31.97 -10.18 -13.14
N ASN A 14 -31.18 -9.33 -13.80
CA ASN A 14 -29.91 -9.68 -14.44
C ASN A 14 -28.79 -9.96 -13.41
N SER A 15 -29.14 -10.55 -12.26
CA SER A 15 -28.23 -10.82 -11.13
C SER A 15 -27.42 -12.11 -11.32
N TYR A 16 -27.77 -12.96 -12.30
CA TYR A 16 -27.16 -14.28 -12.46
C TYR A 16 -25.96 -14.36 -13.41
N ASN A 17 -25.57 -13.26 -14.07
CA ASN A 17 -24.48 -13.28 -15.06
C ASN A 17 -23.45 -12.16 -14.90
N GLN A 18 -23.23 -11.67 -13.68
CA GLN A 18 -21.92 -11.10 -13.38
C GLN A 18 -20.98 -12.28 -13.13
N LYS A 19 -20.31 -12.75 -14.19
CA LYS A 19 -19.10 -13.57 -14.06
C LYS A 19 -18.20 -12.82 -13.07
N LYS A 20 -18.22 -13.20 -11.79
CA LYS A 20 -17.30 -12.66 -10.79
C LYS A 20 -15.93 -12.87 -11.40
N ARG A 21 -15.26 -11.79 -11.81
CA ARG A 21 -13.86 -11.85 -12.25
C ARG A 21 -13.17 -12.69 -11.19
N LYS A 22 -12.61 -13.86 -11.54
CA LYS A 22 -11.93 -14.73 -10.59
C LYS A 22 -10.90 -13.85 -9.88
N GLN A 23 -11.23 -13.47 -8.65
CA GLN A 23 -10.42 -12.55 -7.89
C GLN A 23 -9.19 -13.36 -7.52
N PHE A 24 -8.04 -12.93 -8.01
CA PHE A 24 -6.79 -13.63 -7.78
C PHE A 24 -6.56 -13.66 -6.27
N SER A 25 -6.36 -14.86 -5.73
CA SER A 25 -6.18 -15.09 -4.30
C SER A 25 -4.73 -14.92 -3.90
N LEU A 26 -4.50 -14.54 -2.64
CA LEU A 26 -3.17 -14.54 -2.06
C LEU A 26 -2.55 -15.94 -2.06
N GLU A 27 -1.27 -16.02 -2.43
CA GLU A 27 -0.47 -17.25 -2.33
C GLU A 27 0.88 -16.94 -1.69
N ALA A 28 1.48 -17.95 -1.07
CA ALA A 28 2.81 -17.83 -0.48
C ALA A 28 3.88 -17.67 -1.59
N GLY A 29 4.92 -16.90 -1.30
CA GLY A 29 6.01 -16.61 -2.23
C GLY A 29 5.77 -15.41 -3.15
N MET A 30 4.58 -14.81 -3.11
CA MET A 30 4.33 -13.54 -3.80
C MET A 30 5.13 -12.39 -3.16
N LYS A 31 5.52 -11.45 -4.01
CA LYS A 31 6.15 -10.17 -3.67
C LYS A 31 5.42 -9.03 -4.37
N GLY A 32 5.57 -7.80 -3.87
CA GLY A 32 4.91 -6.65 -4.44
C GLY A 32 4.70 -5.54 -3.43
N PHE A 33 3.50 -4.98 -3.39
CA PHE A 33 3.22 -3.79 -2.59
C PHE A 33 1.94 -3.95 -1.78
N LEU A 34 2.02 -3.62 -0.50
CA LEU A 34 0.86 -3.51 0.37
C LEU A 34 0.40 -2.05 0.41
N CYS A 35 -0.82 -1.83 -0.06
CA CYS A 35 -1.45 -0.54 -0.16
C CYS A 35 -2.56 -0.41 0.89
N THR A 36 -2.68 0.77 1.51
CA THR A 36 -3.82 1.07 2.39
C THR A 36 -4.55 2.33 1.93
N CYS A 37 -5.85 2.39 2.16
CA CYS A 37 -6.71 3.54 1.85
C CYS A 37 -7.78 3.76 2.94
N ASN A 38 -8.40 4.93 2.99
CA ASN A 38 -9.51 5.18 3.94
C ASN A 38 -10.84 4.67 3.41
N PHE A 39 -11.11 4.96 2.14
CA PHE A 39 -12.31 4.60 1.39
C PHE A 39 -11.92 4.46 -0.09
N SER A 40 -12.83 3.95 -0.91
CA SER A 40 -12.65 3.92 -2.37
C SER A 40 -11.45 3.09 -2.83
N GLU A 41 -11.51 1.78 -2.57
CA GLU A 41 -10.47 0.81 -2.94
C GLU A 41 -10.16 0.81 -4.45
N LYS A 42 -11.16 1.03 -5.31
CA LYS A 42 -10.98 1.05 -6.77
C LYS A 42 -10.11 2.22 -7.21
N GLU A 43 -10.32 3.37 -6.60
CA GLU A 43 -9.56 4.59 -6.84
C GLU A 43 -8.15 4.47 -6.25
N CYS A 44 -8.01 3.85 -5.07
CA CYS A 44 -6.70 3.51 -4.51
C CYS A 44 -5.89 2.61 -5.44
N VAL A 45 -6.50 1.57 -6.01
CA VAL A 45 -5.85 0.70 -7.01
C VAL A 45 -5.42 1.49 -8.24
N ARG A 46 -6.23 2.43 -8.71
CA ARG A 46 -5.89 3.28 -9.86
C ARG A 46 -4.70 4.19 -9.54
N ASP A 47 -4.71 4.85 -8.39
CA ASP A 47 -3.61 5.69 -7.93
C ASP A 47 -2.32 4.88 -7.81
N ALA A 48 -2.40 3.67 -7.24
CA ALA A 48 -1.26 2.78 -7.09
C ALA A 48 -0.70 2.33 -8.44
N TYR A 49 -1.52 1.90 -9.40
CA TYR A 49 -1.03 1.53 -10.73
C TYR A 49 -0.39 2.71 -11.46
N LYS A 50 -1.02 3.89 -11.42
CA LYS A 50 -0.46 5.09 -12.04
C LYS A 50 0.93 5.39 -11.48
N LEU A 51 1.05 5.44 -10.15
CA LEU A 51 2.30 5.74 -9.47
C LEU A 51 3.37 4.67 -9.71
N LEU A 52 3.01 3.39 -9.58
CA LEU A 52 3.95 2.29 -9.76
C LEU A 52 4.44 2.20 -11.20
N ASN A 53 3.58 2.38 -12.20
CA ASN A 53 3.98 2.35 -13.60
C ASN A 53 4.88 3.53 -13.98
N GLU A 54 4.53 4.76 -13.57
CA GLU A 54 5.36 5.96 -13.83
C GLU A 54 6.81 5.73 -13.36
N PHE A 55 6.99 5.35 -12.10
CA PHE A 55 8.33 5.14 -11.55
C PHE A 55 9.00 3.85 -12.04
N ALA A 56 8.23 2.81 -12.36
CA ALA A 56 8.79 1.58 -12.90
C ALA A 56 9.30 1.78 -14.33
N ASP A 57 8.60 2.56 -15.14
CA ASP A 57 9.03 2.88 -16.50
C ASP A 57 10.30 3.74 -16.49
N GLU A 58 10.48 4.61 -15.49
CA GLU A 58 11.72 5.35 -15.32
C GLU A 58 12.92 4.48 -14.89
N ILE A 59 12.72 3.46 -14.05
CA ILE A 59 13.83 2.61 -13.56
C ILE A 59 14.13 1.48 -14.53
N TYR A 60 13.09 0.76 -14.96
CA TYR A 60 13.20 -0.49 -15.70
C TYR A 60 12.87 -0.36 -17.19
N GLY A 61 12.41 0.82 -17.62
CA GLY A 61 11.86 1.03 -18.95
C GLY A 61 10.41 0.57 -19.10
N PRO A 62 9.77 0.94 -20.22
CA PRO A 62 8.39 0.53 -20.51
C PRO A 62 8.24 -1.00 -20.48
N ASP A 63 7.04 -1.50 -20.16
CA ASP A 63 6.72 -2.93 -20.02
C ASP A 63 6.70 -3.70 -21.36
N THR A 64 7.81 -3.61 -22.10
CA THR A 64 8.11 -4.27 -23.37
C THR A 64 9.25 -5.27 -23.18
N THR A 65 9.15 -6.18 -22.23
CA THR A 65 10.06 -7.33 -22.19
C THR A 65 9.64 -8.37 -23.24
N LYS A 66 10.23 -8.22 -24.43
CA LYS A 66 10.75 -9.24 -25.37
C LYS A 66 9.93 -10.52 -25.54
N ASP A 67 9.11 -10.56 -26.59
CA ASP A 67 8.87 -11.80 -27.34
C ASP A 67 10.18 -12.19 -28.03
N ASN A 68 10.87 -13.20 -27.49
CA ASN A 68 11.76 -14.03 -28.29
C ASN A 68 10.94 -15.23 -28.74
N GLY A 69 10.55 -15.29 -30.01
CA GLY A 69 9.87 -16.45 -30.56
C GLY A 69 9.17 -16.22 -31.90
N GLU A 70 10.00 -16.09 -32.94
CA GLU A 70 9.70 -16.43 -34.34
C GLU A 70 8.67 -15.58 -35.10
N ASP A 71 9.22 -14.70 -35.95
CA ASP A 71 8.60 -14.26 -37.20
C ASP A 71 8.03 -15.47 -37.96
N LYS A 72 6.71 -15.50 -38.10
CA LYS A 72 6.06 -16.10 -39.27
C LYS A 72 5.14 -15.06 -39.86
N GLU A 73 5.63 -14.51 -40.97
CA GLU A 73 4.80 -13.95 -42.03
C GLU A 73 3.67 -14.94 -42.33
N GLU A 74 2.44 -14.53 -42.10
CA GLU A 74 1.34 -14.98 -42.94
C GLU A 74 0.47 -13.78 -43.28
N SER A 75 0.59 -13.44 -44.56
CA SER A 75 -0.22 -12.46 -45.25
C SER A 75 -1.61 -13.06 -45.46
N GLU A 76 -2.65 -12.42 -44.96
CA GLU A 76 -3.96 -12.50 -45.60
C GLU A 76 -4.56 -11.11 -45.76
N LYS A 77 -4.76 -10.79 -47.05
CA LYS A 77 -5.41 -9.60 -47.59
C LYS A 77 -6.91 -9.62 -47.34
N ASN A 78 -7.50 -8.43 -47.52
CA ASN A 78 -8.90 -8.06 -47.72
C ASN A 78 -9.39 -7.21 -46.52
N ASP A 79 -9.78 -5.94 -46.66
CA ASP A 79 -10.55 -5.39 -47.75
C ASP A 79 -10.22 -3.91 -48.02
N SER A 80 -10.48 -3.54 -49.26
CA SER A 80 -10.14 -2.25 -49.88
C SER A 80 -11.27 -1.24 -49.68
N VAL A 81 -10.95 0.03 -49.99
CA VAL A 81 -11.86 1.17 -50.26
C VAL A 81 -12.17 2.01 -48.99
N ASN A 82 -11.85 3.30 -48.87
CA ASN A 82 -11.76 4.36 -49.87
C ASN A 82 -10.76 5.45 -49.45
N LYS A 83 -9.94 5.90 -50.42
CA LYS A 83 -8.93 6.95 -50.26
C LYS A 83 -9.49 8.24 -50.84
N SER A 84 -10.08 9.09 -50.00
CA SER A 84 -10.19 10.51 -50.31
C SER A 84 -9.01 11.22 -49.65
N LYS A 85 -8.06 11.65 -50.48
CA LYS A 85 -7.02 12.60 -50.10
C LYS A 85 -7.71 13.95 -49.90
N ASP A 86 -7.66 14.45 -48.67
CA ASP A 86 -7.44 15.87 -48.45
C ASP A 86 -6.39 16.01 -47.34
N SER A 87 -5.45 16.90 -47.63
CA SER A 87 -4.36 17.29 -46.75
C SER A 87 -4.92 17.96 -45.50
N ASP A 88 -4.42 17.56 -44.33
CA ASP A 88 -3.85 18.47 -43.32
C ASP A 88 -3.66 17.71 -42.00
N ASN A 89 -2.42 17.32 -41.71
CA ASN A 89 -1.81 17.13 -40.38
C ASN A 89 -2.58 16.43 -39.22
N GLU A 90 -3.66 15.67 -39.47
CA GLU A 90 -4.44 14.95 -38.45
C GLU A 90 -4.03 13.47 -38.29
N GLY A 91 -3.20 12.95 -39.20
CA GLY A 91 -2.75 11.55 -39.19
C GLY A 91 -1.86 11.19 -38.00
N ASP A 92 -0.98 12.09 -37.57
CA ASP A 92 0.02 11.76 -36.55
C ASP A 92 -0.58 11.61 -35.13
N ILE A 93 -1.59 12.44 -34.80
CA ILE A 93 -2.28 12.37 -33.51
C ILE A 93 -3.18 11.12 -33.44
N SER A 94 -3.98 10.86 -34.48
CA SER A 94 -4.83 9.68 -34.55
C SER A 94 -4.02 8.38 -34.54
N ASP A 95 -2.90 8.35 -35.27
CA ASP A 95 -1.99 7.20 -35.31
C ASP A 95 -1.27 6.99 -33.98
N SER A 96 -0.86 8.05 -33.28
CA SER A 96 -0.28 7.97 -31.93
C SER A 96 -1.29 7.45 -30.90
N LEU A 97 -2.54 7.93 -30.94
CA LEU A 97 -3.64 7.45 -30.09
C LEU A 97 -3.97 5.99 -30.37
N ASN A 98 -4.05 5.58 -31.64
CA ASN A 98 -4.30 4.20 -32.02
C ASN A 98 -3.15 3.27 -31.56
N LYS A 99 -1.89 3.73 -31.64
CA LYS A 99 -0.74 3.00 -31.08
C LYS A 99 -0.86 2.82 -29.56
N GLU A 100 -1.28 3.85 -28.83
CA GLU A 100 -1.48 3.76 -27.37
C GLU A 100 -2.64 2.82 -27.00
N ILE A 101 -3.78 2.93 -27.70
CA ILE A 101 -4.92 2.02 -27.53
C ILE A 101 -4.51 0.57 -27.79
N ASN A 102 -3.71 0.31 -28.83
CA ASN A 102 -3.23 -1.03 -29.14
C ASN A 102 -2.25 -1.56 -28.10
N LYS A 103 -1.36 -0.72 -27.55
CA LYS A 103 -0.49 -1.09 -26.42
C LYS A 103 -1.30 -1.48 -25.19
N LEU A 104 -2.31 -0.69 -24.83
CA LEU A 104 -3.21 -0.98 -23.71
C LEU A 104 -3.95 -2.31 -23.94
N LYS A 105 -4.53 -2.50 -25.13
CA LYS A 105 -5.21 -3.76 -25.48
C LYS A 105 -4.26 -4.96 -25.40
N ALA A 106 -3.03 -4.83 -25.89
CA ALA A 106 -2.02 -5.88 -25.80
C ALA A 106 -1.67 -6.22 -24.34
N GLU A 107 -1.52 -5.21 -23.47
CA GLU A 107 -1.28 -5.41 -22.04
C GLU A 107 -2.47 -6.09 -21.33
N TYR A 108 -3.71 -5.71 -21.69
CA TYR A 108 -4.91 -6.40 -21.21
C TYR A 108 -5.02 -7.84 -21.72
N SER A 109 -4.48 -8.13 -22.91
CA SER A 109 -4.44 -9.48 -23.48
C SER A 109 -3.35 -10.36 -22.86
N LYS A 110 -2.28 -9.78 -22.28
CA LYS A 110 -1.27 -10.55 -21.54
C LYS A 110 -1.91 -11.36 -20.42
N PRO A 111 -1.46 -12.60 -20.18
CA PRO A 111 -1.94 -13.39 -19.05
C PRO A 111 -1.67 -12.61 -17.76
N ILE A 112 -2.63 -12.65 -16.84
CA ILE A 112 -2.60 -11.94 -15.55
C ILE A 112 -1.27 -12.15 -14.80
N ASN A 113 -0.69 -13.34 -14.94
CA ASN A 113 0.58 -13.70 -14.29
C ASN A 113 1.82 -13.03 -14.91
N ALA A 114 1.75 -12.62 -16.18
CA ALA A 114 2.85 -11.96 -16.90
C ALA A 114 2.82 -10.42 -16.79
N ARG A 115 1.74 -9.85 -16.24
CA ARG A 115 1.66 -8.40 -16.03
C ARG A 115 2.61 -7.97 -14.92
N ARG A 116 3.27 -6.83 -15.12
CA ARG A 116 4.22 -6.23 -14.17
C ARG A 116 3.62 -6.00 -12.78
N PHE A 117 2.38 -5.54 -12.75
CA PHE A 117 1.60 -5.33 -11.53
C PHE A 117 0.22 -5.96 -11.65
N GLN A 118 -0.24 -6.59 -10.57
CA GLN A 118 -1.54 -7.23 -10.53
C GLN A 118 -2.17 -7.11 -9.14
N VAL A 119 -3.37 -6.54 -9.08
CA VAL A 119 -4.16 -6.46 -7.85
C VAL A 119 -4.62 -7.85 -7.42
N VAL A 120 -4.48 -8.11 -6.12
CA VAL A 120 -4.84 -9.35 -5.43
C VAL A 120 -5.71 -8.97 -4.24
N ASP A 121 -6.82 -9.68 -4.07
CA ASP A 121 -7.71 -9.42 -2.95
C ASP A 121 -7.15 -10.05 -1.67
N THR A 122 -6.99 -9.22 -0.64
CA THR A 122 -6.55 -9.68 0.68
C THR A 122 -7.73 -10.23 1.50
N GLY A 123 -8.96 -9.89 1.13
CA GLY A 123 -10.18 -10.16 1.87
C GLY A 123 -10.33 -9.31 3.14
N VAL A 124 -9.53 -8.26 3.29
CA VAL A 124 -9.68 -7.23 4.33
C VAL A 124 -9.95 -5.90 3.66
N LYS A 125 -11.01 -5.23 4.09
CA LYS A 125 -11.37 -3.90 3.58
C LYS A 125 -10.21 -2.93 3.76
N ASN A 126 -10.02 -2.05 2.79
CA ASN A 126 -9.06 -0.96 2.80
C ASN A 126 -7.59 -1.39 2.82
N VAL A 127 -7.30 -2.69 2.65
CA VAL A 127 -5.95 -3.24 2.60
C VAL A 127 -5.83 -4.04 1.31
N ILE A 128 -5.02 -3.53 0.39
CA ILE A 128 -4.95 -4.02 -0.99
C ILE A 128 -3.54 -4.50 -1.25
N PHE A 129 -3.40 -5.68 -1.85
CA PHE A 129 -2.11 -6.18 -2.27
C PHE A 129 -1.97 -6.07 -3.79
N ILE A 130 -0.84 -5.55 -4.24
CA ILE A 130 -0.47 -5.50 -5.66
C ILE A 130 0.75 -6.40 -5.83
N ARG A 131 0.54 -7.58 -6.42
CA ARG A 131 1.62 -8.49 -6.78
C ARG A 131 2.48 -7.84 -7.86
N SER A 132 3.79 -8.00 -7.74
CA SER A 132 4.76 -7.55 -8.73
C SER A 132 5.64 -8.69 -9.23
N THR A 133 5.96 -8.66 -10.51
CA THR A 133 6.99 -9.54 -11.10
C THR A 133 8.40 -8.98 -10.97
N LEU A 134 8.55 -7.72 -10.55
CA LEU A 134 9.84 -7.04 -10.41
C LEU A 134 10.76 -7.74 -9.42
N THR A 135 12.07 -7.77 -9.72
CA THR A 135 13.08 -8.42 -8.87
C THR A 135 13.08 -7.85 -7.46
N ASN A 136 13.14 -6.51 -7.32
CA ASN A 136 13.21 -5.82 -6.05
C ASN A 136 12.12 -4.74 -5.87
N PRO A 137 11.03 -5.02 -5.12
CA PRO A 137 9.99 -4.02 -4.86
C PRO A 137 10.47 -2.87 -3.94
N LEU A 138 11.48 -3.10 -3.10
CA LEU A 138 12.00 -2.08 -2.18
C LEU A 138 12.63 -0.90 -2.93
N GLU A 139 13.35 -1.16 -4.01
CA GLU A 139 14.00 -0.13 -4.82
C GLU A 139 12.98 0.86 -5.39
N LEU A 140 11.89 0.34 -5.96
CA LEU A 140 10.83 1.16 -6.55
C LEU A 140 10.15 2.05 -5.50
N VAL A 141 9.77 1.47 -4.35
CA VAL A 141 9.12 2.24 -3.27
C VAL A 141 10.08 3.27 -2.68
N THR A 142 11.36 2.93 -2.51
CA THR A 142 12.37 3.85 -1.98
C THR A 142 12.53 5.05 -2.90
N LYS A 143 12.56 4.84 -4.22
CA LYS A 143 12.60 5.94 -5.20
C LYS A 143 11.35 6.82 -5.10
N ILE A 144 10.16 6.22 -5.12
CA ILE A 144 8.87 6.94 -4.99
C ILE A 144 8.86 7.82 -3.73
N ILE A 145 9.19 7.23 -2.57
CA ILE A 145 9.14 7.93 -1.30
C ILE A 145 10.20 9.02 -1.20
N THR A 146 11.40 8.79 -1.73
CA THR A 146 12.46 9.79 -1.76
C THR A 146 12.06 10.98 -2.62
N GLU A 147 11.49 10.73 -3.80
CA GLU A 147 11.00 11.77 -4.71
C GLU A 147 9.87 12.59 -4.08
N LEU A 148 8.87 11.92 -3.47
CA LEU A 148 7.78 12.59 -2.77
C LEU A 148 8.29 13.40 -1.57
N ASN A 149 9.29 12.90 -0.86
CA ASN A 149 9.89 13.60 0.26
C ASN A 149 10.68 14.84 -0.20
N ASN A 150 11.33 14.79 -1.36
CA ASN A 150 12.13 15.90 -1.90
C ASN A 150 11.24 16.97 -2.56
N THR A 151 10.29 16.56 -3.39
CA THR A 151 9.40 17.47 -4.13
C THR A 151 8.26 18.03 -3.27
N LYS A 152 7.88 17.31 -2.20
CA LYS A 152 6.69 17.58 -1.38
C LYS A 152 5.39 17.68 -2.19
N GLN A 153 5.38 17.12 -3.40
CA GLN A 153 4.23 17.14 -4.29
C GLN A 153 3.37 15.90 -4.06
N GLN A 154 2.12 16.12 -3.65
CA GLN A 154 1.16 15.04 -3.53
C GLN A 154 0.82 14.44 -4.91
N ARG A 155 1.16 13.16 -5.12
CA ARG A 155 0.89 12.42 -6.38
C ARG A 155 -0.34 11.49 -6.30
N THR A 156 -0.81 11.18 -5.10
CA THR A 156 -1.95 10.27 -4.87
C THR A 156 -3.03 10.95 -4.02
N ARG A 157 -4.28 10.52 -4.16
CA ARG A 157 -5.40 11.01 -3.34
C ARG A 157 -5.95 9.94 -2.41
N PHE A 158 -6.02 8.70 -2.89
CA PHE A 158 -6.64 7.59 -2.18
C PHE A 158 -5.63 6.59 -1.61
N LEU A 159 -4.47 6.46 -2.28
CA LEU A 159 -3.36 5.65 -1.76
C LEU A 159 -2.68 6.37 -0.60
N LEU A 160 -2.87 5.84 0.61
CA LEU A 160 -2.30 6.39 1.84
C LEU A 160 -0.91 5.86 2.09
N ARG A 161 -0.79 4.55 2.30
CA ARG A 161 0.48 3.88 2.60
C ARG A 161 0.84 2.94 1.49
N LEU A 162 2.12 2.92 1.12
CA LEU A 162 2.69 2.00 0.15
C LEU A 162 3.89 1.30 0.78
N LEU A 163 3.77 0.01 1.10
CA LEU A 163 4.85 -0.78 1.70
C LEU A 163 5.42 -1.80 0.69
N PRO A 164 6.75 -1.96 0.61
CA PRO A 164 7.37 -2.95 -0.28
C PRO A 164 7.37 -4.33 0.39
N ILE A 165 6.52 -5.25 -0.06
CA ILE A 165 6.47 -6.61 0.46
C ILE A 165 7.43 -7.50 -0.32
N GLU A 166 8.41 -8.05 0.38
CA GLU A 166 9.39 -8.97 -0.22
C GLU A 166 8.93 -10.41 -0.16
N ILE A 167 8.29 -10.81 0.93
CA ILE A 167 7.87 -12.19 1.15
C ILE A 167 6.46 -12.23 1.72
N ILE A 168 5.64 -13.10 1.14
CA ILE A 168 4.38 -13.55 1.72
C ILE A 168 4.50 -15.02 2.10
N CYS A 169 4.14 -15.36 3.32
CA CYS A 169 4.05 -16.76 3.78
C CYS A 169 2.74 -17.01 4.52
N LYS A 170 2.48 -18.28 4.87
CA LYS A 170 1.34 -18.61 5.74
C LYS A 170 1.61 -18.08 7.14
N ALA A 171 0.55 -17.67 7.83
CA ALA A 171 0.61 -17.19 9.21
C ALA A 171 0.82 -18.36 10.19
N ASN A 172 1.99 -18.97 10.14
CA ASN A 172 2.49 -19.99 11.08
C ASN A 172 3.85 -19.55 11.59
N MET A 173 4.15 -19.75 12.88
CA MET A 173 5.40 -19.26 13.46
C MET A 173 6.65 -19.87 12.80
N ASN A 174 6.63 -21.17 12.47
CA ASN A 174 7.74 -21.84 11.79
C ASN A 174 8.00 -21.25 10.39
N ASP A 175 6.94 -20.98 9.62
CA ASP A 175 7.06 -20.39 8.28
C ASP A 175 7.57 -18.96 8.35
N ILE A 176 7.11 -18.18 9.35
CA ILE A 176 7.57 -16.81 9.60
C ILE A 176 9.06 -16.81 9.93
N LYS A 177 9.51 -17.63 10.89
CA LYS A 177 10.92 -17.73 11.29
C LYS A 177 11.83 -18.10 10.12
N SER A 178 11.49 -19.17 9.41
CA SER A 178 12.30 -19.66 8.29
C SER A 178 12.43 -18.63 7.16
N LYS A 179 11.33 -17.96 6.81
CA LYS A 179 11.32 -16.96 5.75
C LYS A 179 11.93 -15.63 6.17
N ALA A 180 11.75 -15.23 7.43
CA ALA A 180 12.39 -14.05 7.99
C ALA A 180 13.91 -14.22 8.04
N ASP A 181 14.42 -15.39 8.46
CA ASP A 181 15.86 -15.66 8.49
C ASP A 181 16.52 -15.42 7.12
N ALA A 182 15.93 -15.95 6.05
CA ALA A 182 16.41 -15.76 4.68
C ALA A 182 16.30 -14.32 4.17
N MET A 183 15.28 -13.57 4.61
CA MET A 183 15.11 -12.16 4.25
C MET A 183 16.13 -11.27 4.96
N LEU A 184 16.26 -11.46 6.27
CA LEU A 184 17.04 -10.63 7.18
C LEU A 184 18.54 -10.78 6.95
N GLU A 185 18.99 -11.94 6.46
CA GLU A 185 20.38 -12.17 6.03
C GLU A 185 20.91 -11.04 5.13
N LYS A 186 20.10 -10.61 4.14
CA LYS A 186 20.49 -9.58 3.17
C LYS A 186 20.74 -8.21 3.80
N TYR A 187 20.10 -7.93 4.93
CA TYR A 187 20.06 -6.59 5.52
C TYR A 187 20.94 -6.47 6.77
N PHE A 188 21.07 -7.54 7.54
CA PHE A 188 21.62 -7.54 8.90
C PHE A 188 22.90 -8.36 9.08
N ALA A 189 23.37 -9.08 8.06
CA ALA A 189 24.59 -9.89 8.15
C ALA A 189 25.89 -9.09 7.95
N GLN A 190 25.85 -7.99 7.20
CA GLN A 190 27.07 -7.25 6.82
C GLN A 190 27.48 -6.24 7.90
N GLU A 191 26.80 -5.09 7.93
CA GLU A 191 27.14 -3.99 8.84
C GLU A 191 26.17 -3.96 10.02
N PRO A 192 26.65 -3.62 11.24
CA PRO A 192 25.81 -3.36 12.39
C PRO A 192 24.81 -2.24 12.09
N LYS A 193 23.51 -2.51 12.22
CA LYS A 193 22.45 -1.53 11.97
C LYS A 193 21.51 -1.40 13.16
N THR A 194 20.87 -0.24 13.24
CA THR A 194 19.75 -0.03 14.17
C THR A 194 18.43 -0.49 13.55
N PHE A 195 17.60 -1.17 14.33
CA PHE A 195 16.34 -1.72 13.82
C PHE A 195 15.16 -1.56 14.75
N SER A 196 13.96 -1.53 14.17
CA SER A 196 12.71 -1.75 14.90
C SER A 196 11.89 -2.84 14.23
N ILE A 197 11.06 -3.53 15.02
CA ILE A 197 10.12 -4.53 14.51
C ILE A 197 8.71 -3.95 14.65
N ILE A 198 8.03 -3.80 13.51
CA ILE A 198 6.67 -3.26 13.43
C ILE A 198 5.72 -4.40 13.13
N PHE A 199 4.98 -4.83 14.15
CA PHE A 199 3.93 -5.83 14.00
C PHE A 199 2.57 -5.17 13.85
N ASN A 200 1.81 -5.57 12.84
CA ASN A 200 0.43 -5.15 12.59
C ASN A 200 -0.43 -6.36 12.25
N ARG A 201 -1.72 -6.29 12.57
CA ARG A 201 -2.62 -7.43 12.51
C ARG A 201 -4.00 -7.04 12.00
N HIS A 202 -4.43 -7.75 10.98
CA HIS A 202 -5.71 -7.59 10.30
C HIS A 202 -6.44 -8.93 10.26
N SER A 203 -7.52 -9.05 11.05
CA SER A 203 -8.40 -10.23 11.03
C SER A 203 -7.67 -11.57 11.27
N ASN A 204 -6.67 -11.57 12.15
CA ASN A 204 -5.97 -12.77 12.64
C ASN A 204 -5.92 -12.70 14.18
N ASN A 205 -6.15 -13.81 14.87
CA ASN A 205 -6.07 -13.88 16.34
C ASN A 205 -5.13 -15.00 16.84
N ASN A 206 -4.48 -15.72 15.92
CA ASN A 206 -3.73 -16.95 16.25
C ASN A 206 -2.27 -16.67 16.60
N ILE A 207 -1.71 -15.56 16.13
CA ILE A 207 -0.31 -15.21 16.37
C ILE A 207 -0.23 -14.02 17.32
N HIS A 208 0.58 -14.18 18.36
CA HIS A 208 0.82 -13.16 19.36
C HIS A 208 1.96 -12.22 18.94
N ARG A 209 1.77 -10.93 19.22
CA ARG A 209 2.72 -9.87 18.87
C ARG A 209 4.11 -10.10 19.48
N ASN A 210 4.17 -10.37 20.78
CA ASN A 210 5.43 -10.43 21.52
C ASN A 210 6.30 -11.59 21.05
N GLU A 211 5.68 -12.76 20.85
CA GLU A 211 6.34 -13.96 20.31
C GLU A 211 7.05 -13.66 18.98
N VAL A 212 6.35 -13.02 18.02
CA VAL A 212 6.96 -12.63 16.74
C VAL A 212 8.09 -11.63 16.92
N ILE A 213 7.94 -10.64 17.80
CA ILE A 213 8.96 -9.61 18.02
C ILE A 213 10.23 -10.22 18.63
N GLU A 214 10.08 -11.05 19.66
CA GLU A 214 11.18 -11.72 20.35
C GLU A 214 11.93 -12.65 19.40
N ASP A 215 11.21 -13.50 18.66
CA ASP A 215 11.79 -14.44 17.71
C ASP A 215 12.56 -13.74 16.58
N LEU A 216 12.01 -12.66 16.02
CA LEU A 216 12.68 -11.90 14.97
C LEU A 216 13.90 -11.13 15.52
N ALA A 217 13.81 -10.58 16.72
CA ALA A 217 14.93 -9.90 17.36
C ALA A 217 16.07 -10.88 17.63
N GLU A 218 15.77 -12.10 18.09
CA GLU A 218 16.77 -13.16 18.22
C GLU A 218 17.45 -13.50 16.90
N ILE A 219 16.67 -13.64 15.81
CA ILE A 219 17.24 -13.92 14.48
C ILE A 219 18.19 -12.81 14.07
N ILE A 220 17.79 -11.54 14.20
CA ILE A 220 18.64 -10.39 13.84
C ILE A 220 19.94 -10.34 14.66
N ASN A 221 19.85 -10.59 15.96
CA ASN A 221 21.02 -10.64 16.85
C ASN A 221 21.94 -11.83 16.53
N LYS A 222 21.39 -12.97 16.12
CA LYS A 222 22.17 -14.13 15.67
C LYS A 222 22.93 -13.85 14.37
N LYS A 223 22.38 -13.02 13.46
CA LYS A 223 23.07 -12.64 12.21
C LYS A 223 24.27 -11.74 12.46
N ASN A 224 24.12 -10.73 13.29
CA ASN A 224 25.22 -9.86 13.71
C ASN A 224 24.93 -9.28 15.11
N PRO A 225 25.73 -9.62 16.14
CA PRO A 225 25.56 -9.11 17.50
C PRO A 225 25.71 -7.58 17.63
N GLY A 226 26.28 -6.91 16.63
CA GLY A 226 26.35 -5.45 16.59
C GLY A 226 25.02 -4.77 16.27
N ASN A 227 24.03 -5.50 15.77
CA ASN A 227 22.70 -4.95 15.51
C ASN A 227 22.02 -4.53 16.81
N LYS A 228 21.38 -3.35 16.82
CA LYS A 228 20.76 -2.79 18.02
C LYS A 228 19.32 -2.40 17.79
N ALA A 229 18.44 -2.78 18.71
CA ALA A 229 17.05 -2.33 18.67
C ALA A 229 16.96 -0.82 19.01
N ASP A 230 16.33 -0.04 18.13
CA ASP A 230 15.95 1.36 18.35
C ASP A 230 14.49 1.56 17.92
N LEU A 231 13.61 1.85 18.87
CA LEU A 231 12.17 2.03 18.62
C LEU A 231 11.81 3.46 18.18
N LYS A 232 12.74 4.40 18.28
CA LYS A 232 12.51 5.82 17.98
C LYS A 232 13.02 6.18 16.59
N ASN A 233 14.31 5.92 16.33
CA ASN A 233 14.98 6.31 15.08
C ASN A 233 15.83 5.18 14.49
N PRO A 234 15.22 4.03 14.16
CA PRO A 234 15.94 2.94 13.48
C PRO A 234 16.32 3.31 12.04
N GLU A 235 17.45 2.80 11.59
CA GLU A 235 17.82 2.79 10.18
C GLU A 235 16.89 1.92 9.35
N LEU A 236 16.54 0.73 9.85
CA LEU A 236 15.67 -0.23 9.19
C LEU A 236 14.47 -0.63 10.07
N ALA A 237 13.26 -0.55 9.55
CA ALA A 237 12.09 -1.15 10.18
C ALA A 237 11.77 -2.49 9.51
N VAL A 238 11.73 -3.57 10.28
CA VAL A 238 11.23 -4.87 9.86
C VAL A 238 9.73 -4.90 10.11
N ILE A 239 8.95 -4.88 9.04
CA ILE A 239 7.49 -4.81 9.11
C ILE A 239 6.92 -6.21 8.92
N VAL A 240 6.05 -6.61 9.85
CA VAL A 240 5.28 -7.84 9.80
C VAL A 240 3.80 -7.52 9.87
N GLU A 241 3.12 -7.74 8.76
CA GLU A 241 1.69 -7.50 8.59
C GLU A 241 0.97 -8.85 8.47
N LEU A 242 0.19 -9.21 9.50
CA LEU A 242 -0.64 -10.41 9.46
C LEU A 242 -2.00 -10.07 8.89
N ILE A 243 -2.38 -10.70 7.78
CA ILE A 243 -3.68 -10.50 7.13
C ILE A 243 -4.35 -11.85 6.96
N ARG A 244 -5.40 -12.09 7.75
CA ARG A 244 -6.12 -13.38 7.79
C ARG A 244 -5.14 -14.54 8.01
N GLY A 245 -5.00 -15.46 7.06
CA GLY A 245 -4.11 -16.62 7.15
C GLY A 245 -2.70 -16.40 6.60
N PHE A 246 -2.31 -15.17 6.24
CA PHE A 246 -1.04 -14.85 5.60
C PHE A 246 -0.23 -13.83 6.40
N CYS A 247 1.09 -13.93 6.29
CA CYS A 247 2.06 -13.02 6.86
C CYS A 247 2.84 -12.33 5.74
N PHE A 248 2.87 -11.01 5.78
CA PHE A 248 3.55 -10.15 4.81
C PHE A 248 4.76 -9.55 5.52
N MET A 249 5.95 -9.76 4.96
CA MET A 249 7.20 -9.26 5.51
C MET A 249 7.85 -8.27 4.57
N SER A 250 8.38 -7.21 5.17
CA SER A 250 8.99 -6.08 4.48
C SER A 250 10.12 -5.51 5.32
N VAL A 251 11.14 -4.97 4.65
CA VAL A 251 12.15 -4.13 5.27
C VAL A 251 11.99 -2.72 4.71
N ALA A 252 11.89 -1.73 5.61
CA ALA A 252 11.64 -0.34 5.27
C ALA A 252 12.72 0.57 5.87
N PRO A 253 13.66 1.08 5.05
CA PRO A 253 14.63 2.07 5.47
C PRO A 253 13.98 3.38 5.93
N ASN A 254 14.53 4.01 6.97
CA ASN A 254 14.12 5.36 7.42
C ASN A 254 12.60 5.48 7.70
N TYR A 255 11.99 4.43 8.24
CA TYR A 255 10.53 4.28 8.34
C TYR A 255 9.82 5.47 8.99
N TYR A 256 10.33 5.99 10.12
CA TYR A 256 9.72 7.11 10.83
C TYR A 256 9.99 8.47 10.16
N LYS A 257 11.18 8.63 9.55
CA LYS A 257 11.52 9.81 8.74
C LYS A 257 10.54 9.96 7.58
N PHE A 258 10.20 8.85 6.91
CA PHE A 258 9.20 8.81 5.85
C PHE A 258 7.77 8.59 6.35
N LYS A 259 7.44 9.06 7.56
CA LYS A 259 6.08 9.05 8.13
C LYS A 259 5.37 7.69 7.98
N LYS A 260 6.08 6.61 8.31
CA LYS A 260 5.57 5.23 8.23
C LYS A 260 5.10 4.85 6.81
N TYR A 261 5.77 5.41 5.81
CA TYR A 261 5.49 5.23 4.38
C TYR A 261 4.09 5.72 3.96
N ASN A 262 3.51 6.66 4.72
CA ASN A 262 2.27 7.33 4.37
C ASN A 262 2.55 8.45 3.36
N LEU A 263 2.24 8.21 2.10
CA LEU A 263 2.50 9.10 0.96
C LEU A 263 1.86 10.49 1.15
N LEU A 264 0.67 10.55 1.77
CA LEU A 264 0.01 11.82 2.04
C LEU A 264 0.71 12.60 3.15
N GLU A 265 1.11 11.94 4.24
CA GLU A 265 1.80 12.58 5.37
C GLU A 265 3.21 13.06 5.00
N ILE A 266 3.90 12.36 4.09
CA ILE A 266 5.22 12.76 3.59
C ILE A 266 5.17 14.12 2.89
N CYS A 267 4.08 14.39 2.16
CA CYS A 267 3.85 15.64 1.45
C CYS A 267 3.28 16.73 2.37
N ASN A 268 2.47 16.35 3.38
CA ASN A 268 1.80 17.25 4.32
C ASN A 268 2.72 17.78 5.44
N THR A 269 3.96 18.17 5.11
CA THR A 269 4.84 18.82 6.07
C THR A 269 4.41 20.30 6.19
N LYS A 270 3.60 20.60 7.22
CA LYS A 270 3.66 21.94 7.82
C LYS A 270 5.01 22.00 8.52
N GLU A 271 5.90 22.88 8.09
CA GLU A 271 7.15 23.11 8.81
C GLU A 271 6.79 23.43 10.27
N SER A 272 7.34 22.64 11.19
CA SER A 272 7.24 22.93 12.61
C SER A 272 8.13 24.14 12.91
N THR A 273 7.59 25.34 12.80
CA THR A 273 8.16 26.54 13.40
C THR A 273 8.02 26.42 14.91
N ASN A 274 9.05 25.91 15.57
CA ASN A 274 9.25 26.11 17.00
C ASN A 274 10.56 26.89 17.17
N ASP A 275 10.44 28.19 17.45
CA ASP A 275 11.40 28.88 18.31
C ASP A 275 10.69 30.00 19.12
N ILE A 276 10.48 29.65 20.38
CA ILE A 276 10.57 30.43 21.62
C ILE A 276 10.68 31.96 21.46
N SER A 277 9.69 32.68 21.99
CA SER A 277 9.95 33.90 22.76
C SER A 277 8.97 34.00 23.94
N GLN A 278 9.51 33.81 25.14
CA GLN A 278 8.86 34.15 26.40
C GLN A 278 9.24 35.59 26.82
N LYS A 279 8.21 36.29 27.34
CA LYS A 279 8.21 37.41 28.31
C LYS A 279 8.43 38.86 27.86
N LYS A 280 7.35 39.64 28.00
CA LYS A 280 7.10 40.83 28.89
C LYS A 280 5.66 41.29 28.57
N GLY A 281 4.75 41.70 29.44
CA GLY A 281 4.69 42.09 30.85
C GLY A 281 3.46 43.01 30.97
N ASP A 282 2.63 42.79 31.99
CA ASP A 282 1.61 43.66 32.62
C ASP A 282 0.60 44.49 31.80
N ALA A 283 -0.71 44.22 32.00
CA ALA A 283 -1.63 45.15 32.66
C ALA A 283 -3.06 44.56 32.85
N CYS A 284 -3.66 44.98 33.96
CA CYS A 284 -4.90 44.59 34.62
C CYS A 284 -6.20 45.05 33.90
N PHE A 285 -7.29 44.29 34.02
CA PHE A 285 -8.63 44.89 34.22
C PHE A 285 -9.59 43.91 34.95
N GLU A 286 -10.35 44.48 35.89
CA GLU A 286 -11.14 43.84 36.93
C GLU A 286 -12.53 43.34 36.46
N GLY A 287 -13.04 42.31 37.17
CA GLY A 287 -14.37 42.34 37.79
C GLY A 287 -15.56 41.78 37.01
N LYS A 288 -16.07 40.60 37.41
CA LYS A 288 -17.26 40.48 38.28
C LYS A 288 -17.58 39.01 38.62
N LYS A 289 -17.97 38.83 39.89
CA LYS A 289 -18.51 37.61 40.51
C LYS A 289 -19.96 37.39 40.06
N GLU A 290 -20.39 36.13 40.00
CA GLU A 290 -21.65 35.70 40.63
C GLU A 290 -21.65 34.18 40.86
N THR A 291 -22.10 33.80 42.05
CA THR A 291 -22.26 32.46 42.63
C THR A 291 -23.74 32.08 42.57
N ASP A 292 -24.10 30.84 42.25
CA ASP A 292 -25.02 30.07 43.10
C ASP A 292 -25.05 28.56 42.80
N SER A 293 -25.35 27.81 43.85
CA SER A 293 -25.41 26.36 44.00
C SER A 293 -26.83 25.79 43.83
N ASP A 294 -27.00 24.58 43.27
CA ASP A 294 -27.55 23.39 43.99
C ASP A 294 -27.77 22.13 43.10
N LYS A 295 -27.11 21.03 43.54
CA LYS A 295 -27.52 19.61 43.79
C LYS A 295 -28.31 18.69 42.83
N THR A 296 -27.84 17.42 42.90
CA THR A 296 -28.46 16.06 42.72
C THR A 296 -28.60 15.53 41.28
N ASN A 297 -28.31 14.26 40.90
CA ASN A 297 -27.92 12.97 41.53
C ASN A 297 -27.36 12.02 40.39
N ILE A 298 -26.28 11.23 40.62
CA ILE A 298 -26.21 9.73 40.70
C ILE A 298 -26.51 8.99 39.36
N ASP A 299 -25.66 8.16 38.70
CA ASP A 299 -24.97 6.88 39.02
C ASP A 299 -23.83 6.57 37.99
N GLU A 300 -22.60 6.20 38.39
CA GLU A 300 -21.96 4.84 38.39
C GLU A 300 -21.65 4.18 37.00
N HIS A 301 -20.56 3.46 36.72
CA HIS A 301 -19.21 3.20 37.29
C HIS A 301 -18.42 2.38 36.23
N SER A 302 -17.09 2.55 36.13
CA SER A 302 -16.09 1.44 36.07
C SER A 302 -14.70 1.94 35.65
N THR A 303 -13.89 2.22 36.66
CA THR A 303 -12.43 2.36 36.60
C THR A 303 -11.82 0.99 36.90
N ILE A 304 -10.73 0.60 36.22
CA ILE A 304 -9.85 -0.49 36.68
C ILE A 304 -8.45 0.09 36.90
N GLU A 305 -7.94 -0.23 38.09
CA GLU A 305 -6.74 0.27 38.75
C GLU A 305 -5.43 -0.25 38.14
N ILE A 306 -4.40 0.58 38.29
CA ILE A 306 -2.99 0.28 38.09
C ILE A 306 -2.43 -0.17 39.44
N VAL A 307 -1.95 -1.41 39.54
CA VAL A 307 -1.15 -1.86 40.69
C VAL A 307 0.33 -1.74 40.32
N HIS A 308 1.03 -0.81 40.99
CA HIS A 308 2.47 -0.88 41.23
C HIS A 308 2.67 -1.57 42.57
N ASN A 309 3.61 -2.53 42.65
CA ASN A 309 4.13 -2.99 43.93
C ASN A 309 5.66 -2.95 43.88
N ASP A 310 6.21 -2.04 44.67
CA ASP A 310 7.62 -1.97 45.03
C ASP A 310 7.91 -2.92 46.22
N LYS A 311 9.05 -3.60 46.11
CA LYS A 311 10.01 -4.05 47.13
C LYS A 311 9.54 -4.45 48.54
N GLU A 312 9.89 -5.69 48.92
CA GLU A 312 10.98 -6.00 49.86
C GLU A 312 11.59 -7.38 49.53
#